data_AF-A0A936QNN7-F1
#
_entry.id   AF-A0A936QNN7-F1
#
_cell.length_a   1.000
_cell.length_b   1.000
_cell.length_c   1.000
_cell.angle_alpha   90.00
_cell.angle_beta   90.00
_cell.angle_gamma   90.00
#
_symmetry.space_group_name_H-M   'P 1'
#
loop_
_entity.id
_entity.type
_entity.pdbx_description
1 polymer ?
#
loop_
_entity_poly.entity_id
_entity_poly.type
_entity_poly.pdbx_seq_one_letter_code
_entity_poly.pdbx_strand_id
1 'polypeptide(L)'
;MLNELLLSLTKRAARAIPLAMAAALAGTATAQNLVPNPSFEDTALCNTYDPVRLQAARWFNVNWATPDVYECDLVRRCGVVWDPADSDVQASGYQYARSGTRFAGAYHWYGVNSSDTKEYLTVRLDQDLIHGTNYSVSLYYSRADGYKLATDRISAYFGPDSFFVQDYRTLPLQPQVDLMDPEHEYLTDEVNWTYLADSFVATGNERYMTIGSFLDSSQVNGIMAPTGSFNYCYYYYDDVSVVAIKPSGIGEVQFGIVQLADGSFRLNKLPYGPITVRVLDVCGKLIREVLASSSNGIIDLDFGGLDMANGLYVVNVLSKEGRGVARFVWSGG
;
A
#
# COMPACT_ATOMS: atom_id res chain seq x y z
N MET A 1 5.92 -66.15 -12.99
CA MET A 1 6.98 -65.19 -13.39
C MET A 1 6.48 -63.72 -13.45
N LEU A 2 5.39 -63.37 -12.75
CA LEU A 2 4.86 -61.98 -12.68
C LEU A 2 4.83 -61.42 -11.24
N ASN A 3 5.07 -62.26 -10.23
CA ASN A 3 5.06 -61.86 -8.81
C ASN A 3 6.45 -61.48 -8.25
N GLU A 4 7.53 -61.72 -8.97
CA GLU A 4 8.89 -61.31 -8.55
C GLU A 4 9.29 -59.92 -9.05
N LEU A 5 8.53 -59.32 -9.98
CA LEU A 5 8.79 -57.96 -10.48
C LEU A 5 8.11 -56.86 -9.64
N LEU A 6 7.21 -57.24 -8.72
CA LEU A 6 6.45 -56.29 -7.88
C LEU A 6 7.09 -55.99 -6.52
N LEU A 7 8.15 -56.72 -6.13
CA LEU A 7 8.87 -56.50 -4.86
C LEU A 7 10.05 -55.53 -4.98
N SER A 8 10.39 -55.02 -6.18
CA SER A 8 11.51 -54.07 -6.38
C SER A 8 11.09 -52.60 -6.42
N LEU A 9 9.80 -52.29 -6.29
CA LEU A 9 9.28 -50.91 -6.28
C LEU A 9 9.06 -50.33 -4.87
N THR A 10 9.62 -50.94 -3.83
CA THR A 10 9.79 -50.33 -2.49
C THR A 10 10.83 -49.20 -2.46
N LYS A 11 11.20 -48.65 -3.62
CA LYS A 11 11.90 -47.35 -3.70
C LYS A 11 10.92 -46.24 -3.31
N ARG A 12 10.96 -45.82 -2.05
CA ARG A 12 10.83 -44.42 -1.64
C ARG A 12 11.29 -44.25 -0.19
N ALA A 13 12.59 -44.39 0.02
CA ALA A 13 13.26 -43.67 1.09
C ALA A 13 13.33 -42.18 0.69
N ALA A 14 12.22 -41.46 0.76
CA ALA A 14 12.20 -40.00 0.71
C ALA A 14 12.28 -39.52 2.16
N ARG A 15 13.52 -39.46 2.68
CA ARG A 15 13.82 -38.84 3.96
C ARG A 15 13.32 -37.39 3.92
N ALA A 16 12.56 -37.04 4.94
CA ALA A 16 12.25 -35.67 5.31
C ALA A 16 13.51 -34.80 5.38
N ILE A 17 13.29 -33.49 5.25
CA ILE A 17 14.17 -32.31 5.44
C ILE A 17 14.45 -31.57 4.10
N PRO A 18 14.10 -30.26 3.95
CA PRO A 18 13.18 -29.46 4.76
C PRO A 18 12.10 -28.74 3.95
N LEU A 19 10.87 -28.82 4.45
CA LEU A 19 9.74 -27.93 4.12
C LEU A 19 10.03 -26.44 4.44
N ALA A 20 11.20 -26.12 5.02
CA ALA A 20 11.63 -24.76 5.33
C ALA A 20 12.21 -24.00 4.13
N MET A 21 12.59 -24.67 3.03
CA MET A 21 13.21 -23.99 1.88
C MET A 21 12.19 -23.50 0.84
N ALA A 22 10.96 -24.02 0.87
CA ALA A 22 9.83 -23.51 0.08
C ALA A 22 9.12 -22.32 0.76
N ALA A 23 9.27 -22.15 2.07
CA ALA A 23 8.80 -20.97 2.80
C ALA A 23 9.71 -19.73 2.62
N ALA A 24 10.95 -19.93 2.15
CA ALA A 24 11.93 -18.85 1.98
C ALA A 24 11.83 -18.13 0.62
N LEU A 25 10.95 -18.55 -0.28
CA LEU A 25 10.68 -17.86 -1.56
C LEU A 25 9.32 -17.14 -1.61
N ALA A 26 8.57 -17.09 -0.50
CA ALA A 26 7.21 -16.51 -0.44
C ALA A 26 7.12 -15.30 0.51
N GLY A 27 8.19 -14.50 0.59
CA GLY A 27 8.31 -13.43 1.57
C GLY A 27 8.78 -12.11 0.99
N THR A 28 8.38 -11.73 -0.23
CA THR A 28 8.20 -10.30 -0.47
C THR A 28 7.06 -9.89 0.47
N ALA A 29 7.40 -9.47 1.69
CA ALA A 29 6.44 -8.95 2.62
C ALA A 29 5.88 -7.66 2.00
N THR A 30 4.83 -7.82 1.19
CA THR A 30 3.94 -6.74 0.82
C THR A 30 3.54 -6.10 2.13
N ALA A 31 3.76 -4.80 2.25
CA ALA A 31 3.36 -4.13 3.48
C ALA A 31 1.85 -4.31 3.66
N GLN A 32 1.43 -4.56 4.89
CA GLN A 32 0.04 -4.85 5.24
C GLN A 32 -0.81 -3.62 4.91
N ASN A 33 -1.97 -3.81 4.27
CA ASN A 33 -2.95 -2.75 4.12
C ASN A 33 -3.44 -2.33 5.50
N LEU A 34 -3.31 -1.04 5.82
CA LEU A 34 -3.70 -0.44 7.09
C LEU A 34 -5.16 0.00 7.13
N VAL A 35 -5.87 -0.06 6.01
CA VAL A 35 -7.31 0.22 5.94
C VAL A 35 -8.08 -1.03 6.36
N PRO A 36 -8.83 -1.00 7.46
CA PRO A 36 -9.69 -2.11 7.81
C PRO A 36 -10.93 -2.11 6.93
N ASN A 37 -11.45 -3.32 6.65
CA ASN A 37 -12.63 -3.50 5.79
C ASN A 37 -12.52 -2.75 4.45
N PRO A 38 -11.44 -2.98 3.67
CA PRO A 38 -11.09 -2.14 2.52
C PRO A 38 -12.06 -2.26 1.33
N SER A 39 -12.79 -3.37 1.24
CA SER A 39 -13.80 -3.65 0.22
C SER A 39 -15.23 -3.61 0.75
N PHE A 40 -15.44 -3.03 1.95
CA PHE A 40 -16.77 -2.81 2.53
C PHE A 40 -17.63 -4.07 2.78
N GLU A 41 -17.01 -5.26 2.79
CA GLU A 41 -17.68 -6.55 2.97
C GLU A 41 -18.15 -6.80 4.40
N ASP A 42 -17.46 -6.24 5.40
CA ASP A 42 -17.94 -6.28 6.76
C ASP A 42 -18.96 -5.16 6.95
N THR A 43 -20.21 -5.49 7.23
CA THR A 43 -21.28 -4.49 7.44
C THR A 43 -21.91 -4.62 8.80
N ALA A 44 -22.31 -3.49 9.37
CA ALA A 44 -23.13 -3.45 10.57
C ALA A 44 -24.62 -3.39 10.16
N LEU A 45 -25.47 -4.16 10.86
CA LEU A 45 -26.93 -4.02 10.85
C LEU A 45 -27.63 -4.31 9.50
N CYS A 46 -27.68 -5.58 9.11
CA CYS A 46 -28.47 -6.09 7.96
C CYS A 46 -30.01 -5.97 8.11
N ASN A 47 -30.49 -5.24 9.12
CA ASN A 47 -31.85 -5.32 9.62
C ASN A 47 -32.60 -3.99 9.49
N THR A 48 -31.94 -2.91 9.05
CA THR A 48 -32.50 -1.56 8.98
C THR A 48 -32.73 -1.15 7.53
N TYR A 49 -34.01 -1.02 7.17
CA TYR A 49 -34.52 -0.62 5.86
C TYR A 49 -34.93 0.87 5.90
N ASP A 50 -34.01 1.82 6.17
CA ASP A 50 -34.25 3.27 5.95
C ASP A 50 -32.98 4.13 6.24
N PRO A 51 -32.88 5.39 5.78
CA PRO A 51 -32.01 5.77 4.65
C PRO A 51 -30.80 6.59 5.13
N VAL A 52 -30.23 6.28 6.29
CA VAL A 52 -29.25 7.17 6.91
C VAL A 52 -27.92 6.45 7.17
N ARG A 53 -26.97 6.70 6.27
CA ARG A 53 -25.50 6.77 6.49
C ARG A 53 -24.74 5.42 6.52
N LEU A 54 -23.74 5.34 5.63
CA LEU A 54 -22.59 4.42 5.56
C LEU A 54 -22.59 3.27 6.59
N GLN A 55 -22.83 2.04 6.11
CA GLN A 55 -23.10 0.86 6.95
C GLN A 55 -22.02 -0.23 6.87
N ALA A 56 -20.84 0.10 6.35
CA ALA A 56 -19.66 -0.73 6.43
C ALA A 56 -19.01 -0.60 7.82
N ALA A 57 -18.70 -1.72 8.46
CA ALA A 57 -18.09 -1.73 9.78
C ALA A 57 -16.79 -0.90 9.77
N ARG A 58 -16.64 -0.05 10.80
CA ARG A 58 -15.53 0.92 11.02
C ARG A 58 -15.50 2.13 10.10
N TRP A 59 -16.27 2.12 9.02
CA TRP A 59 -16.44 3.28 8.15
C TRP A 59 -17.58 4.15 8.68
N PHE A 60 -17.41 5.47 8.62
CA PHE A 60 -18.45 6.43 8.97
C PHE A 60 -18.31 7.72 8.15
N ASN A 61 -19.40 8.49 8.07
CA ASN A 61 -19.38 9.83 7.52
C ASN A 61 -19.13 10.88 8.62
N VAL A 62 -18.43 11.96 8.27
CA VAL A 62 -18.01 13.03 9.20
C VAL A 62 -18.85 14.30 9.06
N ASN A 63 -19.91 14.26 8.25
CA ASN A 63 -20.83 15.40 8.08
C ASN A 63 -22.30 14.91 8.05
N TRP A 64 -23.27 15.77 7.69
CA TRP A 64 -24.69 15.40 7.62
C TRP A 64 -25.13 14.69 6.33
N ALA A 65 -24.25 14.60 5.34
CA ALA A 65 -24.51 13.87 4.10
C ALA A 65 -24.55 12.35 4.35
N THR A 66 -24.77 11.57 3.29
CA THR A 66 -25.22 10.18 3.39
C THR A 66 -24.57 9.29 2.34
N PRO A 67 -23.24 9.08 2.40
CA PRO A 67 -22.60 8.13 1.49
C PRO A 67 -23.18 6.74 1.71
N ASP A 68 -23.18 5.95 0.63
CA ASP A 68 -23.88 4.68 0.54
C ASP A 68 -22.91 3.50 0.57
N VAL A 69 -23.45 2.33 0.95
CA VAL A 69 -22.82 1.03 0.75
C VAL A 69 -23.82 0.14 0.03
N TYR A 70 -23.44 -0.28 -1.18
CA TYR A 70 -24.27 -1.08 -2.07
C TYR A 70 -23.99 -2.57 -1.89
N GLU A 71 -25.01 -3.39 -2.15
CA GLU A 71 -25.00 -4.84 -2.02
C GLU A 71 -25.52 -5.49 -3.30
N CYS A 72 -24.64 -6.20 -4.00
CA CYS A 72 -24.99 -6.98 -5.19
C CYS A 72 -25.55 -8.38 -4.85
N ASP A 73 -25.40 -8.89 -3.62
CA ASP A 73 -26.04 -10.14 -3.20
C ASP A 73 -27.53 -9.94 -2.88
N LEU A 74 -28.35 -10.28 -3.88
CA LEU A 74 -29.81 -10.19 -3.83
C LEU A 74 -30.48 -11.17 -2.85
N VAL A 75 -29.73 -12.14 -2.32
CA VAL A 75 -30.22 -13.09 -1.31
C VAL A 75 -29.99 -12.53 0.09
N ARG A 76 -28.78 -12.05 0.38
CA ARG A 76 -28.44 -11.54 1.71
C ARG A 76 -29.08 -10.18 2.01
N ARG A 77 -29.09 -9.27 1.03
CA ARG A 77 -29.70 -7.92 1.12
C ARG A 77 -29.27 -7.12 2.35
N CYS A 78 -27.97 -7.12 2.64
CA CYS A 78 -27.42 -6.41 3.78
C CYS A 78 -26.65 -5.17 3.30
N GLY A 79 -27.35 -4.05 3.15
CA GLY A 79 -26.89 -2.83 2.49
C GLY A 79 -27.98 -2.28 1.56
N VAL A 80 -27.65 -1.27 0.75
CA VAL A 80 -28.57 -0.81 -0.31
C VAL A 80 -28.54 -1.84 -1.43
N VAL A 81 -29.66 -2.54 -1.63
CA VAL A 81 -29.77 -3.59 -2.65
C VAL A 81 -29.51 -2.99 -4.03
N TRP A 82 -28.50 -3.51 -4.72
CA TRP A 82 -28.07 -3.05 -6.03
C TRP A 82 -28.47 -4.09 -7.08
N ASP A 83 -29.77 -4.20 -7.32
CA ASP A 83 -30.34 -5.14 -8.29
C ASP A 83 -30.33 -4.53 -9.71
N PRO A 84 -29.64 -5.13 -10.69
CA PRO A 84 -29.65 -4.64 -12.07
C PRO A 84 -31.04 -4.68 -12.73
N ALA A 85 -32.01 -5.41 -12.17
CA ALA A 85 -33.39 -5.42 -12.64
C ALA A 85 -34.22 -4.25 -12.11
N ASP A 86 -33.74 -3.51 -11.10
CA ASP A 86 -34.42 -2.34 -10.54
C ASP A 86 -34.22 -1.11 -11.44
N SER A 87 -35.32 -0.42 -11.76
CA SER A 87 -35.30 0.77 -12.62
C SER A 87 -34.55 1.95 -11.99
N ASP A 88 -34.57 2.10 -10.67
CA ASP A 88 -33.86 3.18 -9.98
C ASP A 88 -32.36 2.93 -9.96
N VAL A 89 -31.95 1.66 -9.85
CA VAL A 89 -30.55 1.23 -9.99
C VAL A 89 -30.05 1.45 -11.42
N GLN A 90 -30.85 1.08 -12.42
CA GLN A 90 -30.54 1.36 -13.83
C GLN A 90 -30.41 2.86 -14.12
N ALA A 91 -31.27 3.69 -13.51
CA ALA A 91 -31.22 5.13 -13.67
C ALA A 91 -29.99 5.76 -12.99
N SER A 92 -29.59 5.23 -11.83
CA SER A 92 -28.43 5.70 -11.06
C SER A 92 -27.11 5.28 -11.69
N GLY A 93 -27.08 4.07 -12.24
CA GLY A 93 -25.94 3.52 -12.94
C GLY A 93 -25.40 2.26 -12.27
N TYR A 94 -25.72 1.10 -12.83
CA TYR A 94 -25.39 -0.18 -12.21
C TYR A 94 -23.91 -0.53 -12.36
N GLN A 95 -23.31 -1.08 -11.29
CA GLN A 95 -21.94 -1.60 -11.31
C GLN A 95 -21.88 -2.87 -10.44
N TYR A 96 -21.12 -3.87 -10.89
CA TYR A 96 -20.79 -5.03 -10.06
C TYR A 96 -19.71 -4.63 -9.06
N ALA A 97 -19.78 -5.13 -7.82
CA ALA A 97 -18.70 -5.02 -6.86
C ALA A 97 -17.38 -5.53 -7.47
N ARG A 98 -16.28 -4.84 -7.18
CA ARG A 98 -14.97 -5.24 -7.69
C ARG A 98 -14.47 -6.47 -6.93
N SER A 99 -14.56 -6.41 -5.61
CA SER A 99 -14.25 -7.47 -4.69
C SER A 99 -15.53 -7.89 -3.97
N GLY A 100 -15.69 -9.19 -3.74
CA GLY A 100 -16.83 -9.71 -3.00
C GLY A 100 -18.18 -9.35 -3.63
N THR A 101 -19.01 -8.65 -2.87
CA THR A 101 -20.41 -8.35 -3.18
C THR A 101 -20.80 -6.91 -2.91
N ARG A 102 -19.90 -6.10 -2.34
CA ARG A 102 -20.20 -4.73 -1.92
C ARG A 102 -19.16 -3.73 -2.37
N PHE A 103 -19.60 -2.47 -2.37
CA PHE A 103 -18.76 -1.32 -2.63
C PHE A 103 -19.45 -0.08 -2.05
N ALA A 104 -18.70 1.01 -1.91
CA ALA A 104 -19.25 2.27 -1.41
C ALA A 104 -19.55 3.25 -2.53
N GLY A 105 -20.42 4.22 -2.26
CA GLY A 105 -20.74 5.32 -3.18
C GLY A 105 -20.76 6.67 -2.47
N ALA A 106 -20.37 7.72 -3.17
CA ALA A 106 -20.42 9.08 -2.62
C ALA A 106 -20.58 10.16 -3.69
N TYR A 107 -21.32 11.21 -3.33
CA TYR A 107 -21.34 12.46 -4.08
C TYR A 107 -20.05 13.27 -3.93
N HIS A 108 -19.47 13.65 -5.06
CA HIS A 108 -18.23 14.43 -5.12
C HIS A 108 -18.43 15.89 -5.53
N TRP A 109 -19.42 16.18 -6.37
CA TRP A 109 -19.61 17.52 -6.92
C TRP A 109 -21.00 17.68 -7.54
N TYR A 110 -21.58 18.87 -7.40
CA TYR A 110 -22.91 19.17 -7.95
C TYR A 110 -22.85 20.21 -9.08
N GLY A 111 -21.65 20.59 -9.52
CA GLY A 111 -21.42 21.67 -10.49
C GLY A 111 -21.05 23.00 -9.82
N VAL A 112 -20.46 23.90 -10.61
CA VAL A 112 -19.88 25.19 -10.17
C VAL A 112 -20.88 26.08 -9.41
N ASN A 113 -22.17 26.07 -9.78
CA ASN A 113 -23.21 26.97 -9.26
C ASN A 113 -24.33 26.24 -8.50
N SER A 114 -24.00 25.12 -7.86
CA SER A 114 -24.99 24.25 -7.20
C SER A 114 -24.78 24.18 -5.68
N SER A 115 -25.62 23.38 -4.99
CA SER A 115 -25.38 23.03 -3.60
C SER A 115 -24.01 22.41 -3.46
N ASP A 116 -23.20 22.88 -2.52
CA ASP A 116 -21.85 22.37 -2.30
C ASP A 116 -21.83 21.01 -1.57
N THR A 117 -22.86 20.18 -1.73
CA THR A 117 -22.97 18.90 -1.02
C THR A 117 -21.81 17.97 -1.37
N LYS A 118 -21.15 17.44 -0.33
CA LYS A 118 -20.01 16.53 -0.40
C LYS A 118 -20.21 15.39 0.58
N GLU A 119 -19.89 14.19 0.12
CA GLU A 119 -19.92 13.00 0.93
C GLU A 119 -18.51 12.48 1.19
N TYR A 120 -18.30 11.95 2.39
CA TYR A 120 -17.00 11.55 2.86
C TYR A 120 -17.03 10.16 3.49
N LEU A 121 -16.04 9.34 3.14
CA LEU A 121 -15.84 8.03 3.75
C LEU A 121 -14.66 8.13 4.70
N THR A 122 -14.91 8.00 6.00
CA THR A 122 -13.87 8.09 7.04
C THR A 122 -13.68 6.77 7.75
N VAL A 123 -12.43 6.42 8.03
CA VAL A 123 -12.06 5.20 8.74
C VAL A 123 -10.88 5.45 9.67
N ARG A 124 -10.86 4.74 10.82
CA ARG A 124 -9.65 4.64 11.64
C ARG A 124 -8.73 3.58 11.03
N LEU A 125 -7.49 3.94 10.74
CA LEU A 125 -6.47 2.99 10.30
C LEU A 125 -6.15 1.97 11.41
N ASP A 126 -5.79 0.74 11.03
CA ASP A 126 -5.42 -0.31 11.99
C ASP A 126 -4.15 0.04 12.79
N GLN A 127 -3.32 0.94 12.26
CA GLN A 127 -2.13 1.47 12.90
C GLN A 127 -1.98 2.95 12.59
N ASP A 128 -1.41 3.70 13.54
CA ASP A 128 -1.04 5.09 13.34
C ASP A 128 0.14 5.17 12.35
N LEU A 129 0.14 6.18 11.48
CA LEU A 129 1.22 6.35 10.51
C LEU A 129 2.51 6.79 11.18
N ILE A 130 3.64 6.35 10.65
CA ILE A 130 4.97 6.58 11.24
C ILE A 130 5.59 7.83 10.61
N HIS A 131 6.03 8.78 11.44
CA HIS A 131 6.70 10.01 11.00
C HIS A 131 7.84 9.71 10.02
N GLY A 132 7.86 10.42 8.89
CA GLY A 132 8.87 10.32 7.85
C GLY A 132 8.77 9.07 6.97
N THR A 133 7.77 8.22 7.19
CA THR A 133 7.50 7.07 6.31
C THR A 133 6.64 7.49 5.14
N ASN A 134 7.02 7.08 3.93
CA ASN A 134 6.20 7.28 2.73
C ASN A 134 5.12 6.20 2.67
N TYR A 135 3.88 6.58 2.41
CA TYR A 135 2.73 5.66 2.30
C TYR A 135 2.13 5.78 0.91
N SER A 136 1.86 4.62 0.28
CA SER A 136 1.05 4.54 -0.92
C SER A 136 -0.41 4.43 -0.51
N VAL A 137 -1.24 5.30 -1.08
CA VAL A 137 -2.68 5.31 -0.91
C VAL A 137 -3.29 4.97 -2.25
N SER A 138 -4.25 4.05 -2.27
CA SER A 138 -4.92 3.66 -3.49
C SER A 138 -6.36 3.21 -3.26
N LEU A 139 -7.14 3.23 -4.33
CA LEU A 139 -8.50 2.69 -4.40
C LEU A 139 -8.83 2.38 -5.85
N TYR A 140 -9.91 1.65 -6.05
CA TYR A 140 -10.56 1.56 -7.35
C TYR A 140 -11.79 2.42 -7.36
N TYR A 141 -11.99 3.15 -8.46
CA TYR A 141 -13.21 3.91 -8.68
C TYR A 141 -13.94 3.45 -9.93
N SER A 142 -15.25 3.72 -9.97
CA SER A 142 -16.05 3.71 -11.19
C SER A 142 -17.05 4.87 -11.11
N ARG A 143 -17.24 5.62 -12.19
CA ARG A 143 -18.28 6.64 -12.25
C ARG A 143 -19.63 5.99 -12.43
N ALA A 144 -20.61 6.41 -11.64
CA ALA A 144 -21.99 6.00 -11.84
C ALA A 144 -22.52 6.61 -13.16
N ASP A 145 -22.86 5.79 -14.15
CA ASP A 145 -23.22 6.23 -15.51
C ASP A 145 -24.55 6.99 -15.59
N GLY A 146 -25.39 6.94 -14.54
CA GLY A 146 -26.56 7.82 -14.38
C GLY A 146 -26.20 9.29 -14.12
N TYR A 147 -24.97 9.58 -13.72
CA TYR A 147 -24.49 10.88 -13.25
C TYR A 147 -23.48 11.48 -14.22
N LYS A 148 -23.82 12.63 -14.80
CA LYS A 148 -23.06 13.19 -15.92
C LYS A 148 -21.96 14.17 -15.55
N LEU A 149 -21.63 14.36 -14.26
CA LEU A 149 -20.46 15.16 -13.90
C LEU A 149 -19.29 14.25 -13.50
N ALA A 150 -18.08 14.69 -13.86
CA ALA A 150 -16.83 14.06 -13.46
C ALA A 150 -15.83 15.11 -12.98
N THR A 151 -14.94 14.74 -12.06
CA THR A 151 -13.85 15.57 -11.55
C THR A 151 -12.50 15.00 -11.94
N ASP A 152 -11.43 15.79 -11.84
CA ASP A 152 -10.06 15.36 -12.15
C ASP A 152 -9.39 14.54 -11.05
N ARG A 153 -9.98 14.52 -9.84
CA ARG A 153 -9.42 13.84 -8.67
C ARG A 153 -10.45 13.32 -7.69
N ILE A 154 -10.02 12.33 -6.92
CA ILE A 154 -10.56 11.96 -5.61
C ILE A 154 -9.45 12.24 -4.58
N SER A 155 -9.77 12.86 -3.46
CA SER A 155 -8.74 13.27 -2.48
C SER A 155 -8.86 12.49 -1.18
N ALA A 156 -7.74 12.34 -0.47
CA ALA A 156 -7.69 11.72 0.84
C ALA A 156 -6.98 12.61 1.86
N TYR A 157 -7.67 12.89 2.96
CA TYR A 157 -7.14 13.57 4.13
C TYR A 157 -6.76 12.56 5.21
N PHE A 158 -5.62 12.78 5.85
CA PHE A 158 -5.14 12.01 6.99
C PHE A 158 -5.02 12.91 8.21
N GLY A 159 -5.65 12.50 9.32
CA GLY A 159 -5.78 13.33 10.52
C GLY A 159 -5.54 12.56 11.82
N PRO A 160 -5.26 13.27 12.92
CA PRO A 160 -4.94 12.64 14.21
C PRO A 160 -6.15 12.10 14.97
N ASP A 161 -7.35 12.56 14.64
CA ASP A 161 -8.60 12.12 15.26
C ASP A 161 -9.76 12.21 14.26
N SER A 162 -10.87 11.61 14.63
CA SER A 162 -12.16 11.82 13.97
C SER A 162 -12.75 13.18 14.38
N PHE A 163 -13.65 13.70 13.54
CA PHE A 163 -14.41 14.91 13.80
C PHE A 163 -15.81 14.77 13.20
N PHE A 164 -16.71 15.67 13.56
CA PHE A 164 -18.03 15.75 12.96
C PHE A 164 -18.42 17.20 12.69
N VAL A 165 -18.88 17.50 11.48
CA VAL A 165 -19.36 18.82 11.08
C VAL A 165 -20.87 18.77 10.85
N GLN A 166 -21.59 19.70 11.48
CA GLN A 166 -23.03 19.88 11.30
C GLN A 166 -23.34 20.66 10.01
N ASP A 167 -22.89 20.12 8.88
CA ASP A 167 -23.06 20.65 7.53
C ASP A 167 -23.05 19.46 6.55
N TYR A 168 -23.44 19.65 5.31
CA TYR A 168 -23.32 18.66 4.23
C TYR A 168 -22.32 19.11 3.15
N ARG A 169 -21.70 20.29 3.32
CA ARG A 169 -20.81 20.92 2.37
C ARG A 169 -19.34 20.51 2.52
N THR A 170 -18.47 21.11 1.71
CA THR A 170 -17.03 20.90 1.72
C THR A 170 -16.44 21.07 3.12
N LEU A 171 -15.59 20.12 3.52
CA LEU A 171 -14.84 20.20 4.77
C LEU A 171 -13.63 21.12 4.62
N PRO A 172 -13.36 22.01 5.59
CA PRO A 172 -12.22 22.93 5.54
C PRO A 172 -10.90 22.22 5.93
N LEU A 173 -10.55 21.18 5.17
CA LEU A 173 -9.38 20.35 5.38
C LEU A 173 -8.50 20.36 4.14
N GLN A 174 -7.18 20.33 4.35
CA GLN A 174 -6.21 20.20 3.27
C GLN A 174 -5.80 18.73 3.13
N PRO A 175 -6.25 18.02 2.08
CA PRO A 175 -5.85 16.63 1.87
C PRO A 175 -4.36 16.53 1.53
N GLN A 176 -3.75 15.41 1.92
CA GLN A 176 -2.34 15.11 1.63
C GLN A 176 -2.16 14.36 0.31
N VAL A 177 -3.24 13.80 -0.23
CA VAL A 177 -3.23 12.88 -1.37
C VAL A 177 -4.32 13.28 -2.35
N ASP A 178 -3.97 13.38 -3.63
CA ASP A 178 -4.88 13.57 -4.74
C ASP A 178 -4.75 12.39 -5.71
N LEU A 179 -5.75 11.51 -5.69
CA LEU A 179 -5.83 10.33 -6.53
C LEU A 179 -6.36 10.75 -7.91
N MET A 180 -5.45 10.80 -8.89
CA MET A 180 -5.70 11.22 -10.27
C MET A 180 -5.33 10.09 -11.24
N ASP A 181 -6.01 10.03 -12.38
CA ASP A 181 -5.65 9.09 -13.45
C ASP A 181 -4.47 9.67 -14.26
N PRO A 182 -3.32 8.96 -14.37
CA PRO A 182 -2.17 9.46 -15.13
C PRO A 182 -2.40 9.44 -16.65
N GLU A 183 -3.37 8.67 -17.15
CA GLU A 183 -3.68 8.54 -18.57
C GLU A 183 -4.83 9.45 -19.03
N HIS A 184 -5.67 9.91 -18.09
CA HIS A 184 -6.85 10.72 -18.39
C HIS A 184 -6.97 11.92 -17.45
N GLU A 185 -7.30 13.09 -18.00
CA GLU A 185 -7.45 14.33 -17.22
C GLU A 185 -8.63 14.27 -16.24
N TYR A 186 -9.70 13.54 -16.58
CA TYR A 186 -10.91 13.45 -15.77
C TYR A 186 -11.29 12.00 -15.49
N LEU A 187 -11.81 11.75 -14.29
CA LEU A 187 -12.23 10.44 -13.83
C LEU A 187 -13.59 10.06 -14.44
N THR A 188 -13.60 9.59 -15.69
CA THR A 188 -14.84 9.36 -16.47
C THR A 188 -15.22 7.89 -16.68
N ASP A 189 -14.30 6.93 -16.45
CA ASP A 189 -14.60 5.50 -16.62
C ASP A 189 -15.79 5.07 -15.78
N GLU A 190 -16.78 4.50 -16.44
CA GLU A 190 -18.06 4.05 -15.89
C GLU A 190 -18.27 2.55 -16.11
N VAL A 191 -17.41 1.92 -16.91
CA VAL A 191 -17.53 0.51 -17.29
C VAL A 191 -16.62 -0.33 -16.40
N ASN A 192 -15.38 0.12 -16.22
CA ASN A 192 -14.38 -0.59 -15.43
C ASN A 192 -14.19 0.04 -14.07
N TRP A 193 -13.64 -0.78 -13.17
CA TRP A 193 -13.00 -0.32 -11.96
C TRP A 193 -11.57 0.13 -12.29
N THR A 194 -11.32 1.44 -12.22
CA THR A 194 -10.03 2.04 -12.52
C THR A 194 -9.23 2.24 -11.25
N TYR A 195 -7.99 1.75 -11.26
CA TYR A 195 -7.07 1.88 -10.13
C TYR A 195 -6.46 3.28 -10.08
N LEU A 196 -6.60 3.94 -8.94
CA LEU A 196 -5.91 5.20 -8.66
C LEU A 196 -4.95 5.01 -7.50
N ALA A 197 -3.80 5.65 -7.59
CA ALA A 197 -2.82 5.65 -6.51
C ALA A 197 -2.01 6.94 -6.49
N ASP A 198 -1.65 7.36 -5.28
CA ASP A 198 -0.71 8.43 -5.01
C ASP A 198 0.00 8.13 -3.68
N SER A 199 0.96 8.96 -3.28
CA SER A 199 1.73 8.75 -2.06
C SER A 199 2.02 10.04 -1.32
N PHE A 200 2.17 9.93 -0.01
CA PHE A 200 2.57 11.06 0.83
C PHE A 200 3.48 10.61 1.97
N VAL A 201 4.27 11.55 2.49
CA VAL A 201 5.13 11.33 3.66
C VAL A 201 4.38 11.70 4.91
N ALA A 202 4.18 10.74 5.82
CA ALA A 202 3.47 10.95 7.06
C ALA A 202 4.25 11.84 8.04
N THR A 203 3.53 12.66 8.79
CA THR A 203 4.05 13.50 9.88
C THR A 203 3.98 12.80 11.24
N GLY A 204 3.40 11.60 11.30
CA GLY A 204 3.49 10.68 12.45
C GLY A 204 2.39 10.82 13.49
N ASN A 205 1.36 11.61 13.20
CA ASN A 205 0.20 11.75 14.08
C ASN A 205 -1.09 11.26 13.43
N GLU A 206 -1.04 10.82 12.17
CA GLU A 206 -2.20 10.42 11.39
C GLU A 206 -2.76 9.06 11.84
N ARG A 207 -4.04 9.03 12.21
CA ARG A 207 -4.76 7.84 12.73
C ARG A 207 -6.03 7.54 11.96
N TYR A 208 -6.59 8.55 11.31
CA TYR A 208 -7.82 8.48 10.51
C TYR A 208 -7.54 8.90 9.08
N MET A 209 -8.26 8.30 8.15
CA MET A 209 -8.31 8.68 6.75
C MET A 209 -9.73 9.07 6.38
N THR A 210 -9.90 10.15 5.63
CA THR A 210 -11.17 10.63 5.08
C THR A 210 -11.03 10.80 3.57
N ILE A 211 -11.83 10.08 2.78
CA ILE A 211 -11.87 10.14 1.31
C ILE A 211 -13.05 10.99 0.88
N GLY A 212 -12.87 11.86 -0.12
CA GLY A 212 -13.93 12.66 -0.72
C GLY A 212 -13.39 13.77 -1.63
N SER A 213 -14.13 14.86 -1.74
CA SER A 213 -13.70 16.09 -2.42
C SER A 213 -13.62 17.24 -1.41
N PHE A 214 -12.45 17.90 -1.33
CA PHE A 214 -12.16 18.97 -0.36
C PHE A 214 -12.08 20.36 -1.01
N LEU A 215 -12.43 20.44 -2.30
CA LEU A 215 -12.52 21.70 -3.01
C LEU A 215 -13.96 22.21 -2.97
N ASP A 216 -14.11 23.51 -2.73
CA ASP A 216 -15.40 24.18 -2.90
C ASP A 216 -15.90 23.94 -4.33
N SER A 217 -17.22 23.82 -4.51
CA SER A 217 -17.82 23.55 -5.82
C SER A 217 -17.33 24.45 -6.95
N SER A 218 -16.96 25.71 -6.69
CA SER A 218 -16.43 26.63 -7.70
C SER A 218 -14.97 26.40 -8.08
N GLN A 219 -14.23 25.66 -7.26
CA GLN A 219 -12.80 25.35 -7.45
C GLN A 219 -12.57 23.95 -8.01
N VAL A 220 -13.58 23.08 -7.94
CA VAL A 220 -13.54 21.75 -8.55
C VAL A 220 -13.29 21.87 -10.06
N ASN A 221 -12.20 21.26 -10.51
CA ASN A 221 -11.95 21.06 -11.93
C ASN A 221 -12.74 19.83 -12.40
N GLY A 222 -13.77 20.06 -13.21
CA GLY A 222 -14.68 19.00 -13.63
C GLY A 222 -15.40 19.30 -14.93
N ILE A 223 -15.92 18.24 -15.54
CA ILE A 223 -16.58 18.26 -16.84
C ILE A 223 -17.97 17.62 -16.79
N MET A 224 -18.72 17.82 -17.87
CA MET A 224 -19.86 16.96 -18.18
C MET A 224 -19.36 15.74 -18.95
N ALA A 225 -19.55 14.55 -18.39
CA ALA A 225 -19.29 13.27 -19.02
C ALA A 225 -20.32 12.96 -20.13
N PRO A 226 -20.02 12.02 -21.06
CA PRO A 226 -20.88 11.74 -22.21
C PRO A 226 -22.25 11.15 -21.89
N THR A 227 -22.38 10.51 -20.72
CA THR A 227 -23.54 9.72 -20.28
C THR A 227 -24.09 10.26 -18.96
N GLY A 228 -25.34 9.92 -18.67
CA GLY A 228 -26.03 10.28 -17.42
C GLY A 228 -27.07 11.37 -17.59
N SER A 229 -28.05 11.34 -16.68
CA SER A 229 -29.19 12.27 -16.65
C SER A 229 -29.12 13.22 -15.46
N PHE A 230 -28.49 12.79 -14.35
CA PHE A 230 -28.37 13.60 -13.14
C PHE A 230 -27.19 14.57 -13.24
N ASN A 231 -27.41 15.83 -12.85
CA ASN A 231 -26.40 16.91 -12.90
C ASN A 231 -25.44 16.87 -11.68
N TYR A 232 -24.98 15.68 -11.29
CA TYR A 232 -24.08 15.50 -10.15
C TYR A 232 -22.93 14.57 -10.54
N CYS A 233 -21.90 14.56 -9.71
CA CYS A 233 -20.75 13.67 -9.79
C CYS A 233 -20.89 12.67 -8.65
N TYR A 234 -21.01 11.39 -9.01
CA TYR A 234 -21.14 10.29 -8.07
C TYR A 234 -20.16 9.19 -8.48
N TYR A 235 -19.33 8.77 -7.55
CA TYR A 235 -18.35 7.72 -7.75
C TYR A 235 -18.63 6.55 -6.83
N TYR A 236 -18.37 5.36 -7.36
CA TYR A 236 -18.25 4.13 -6.59
C TYR A 236 -16.79 3.90 -6.21
N TYR A 237 -16.55 3.30 -5.04
CA TYR A 237 -15.23 2.98 -4.50
C TYR A 237 -15.17 1.54 -4.02
N ASP A 238 -14.04 0.89 -4.27
CA ASP A 238 -13.75 -0.44 -3.75
C ASP A 238 -12.24 -0.64 -3.54
N ASP A 239 -11.86 -1.67 -2.78
CA ASP A 239 -10.48 -2.08 -2.52
C ASP A 239 -9.55 -0.93 -2.06
N VAL A 240 -9.98 -0.17 -1.04
CA VAL A 240 -9.21 0.96 -0.51
C VAL A 240 -7.97 0.50 0.24
N SER A 241 -6.83 1.13 0.00
CA SER A 241 -5.54 0.69 0.53
C SER A 241 -4.65 1.83 1.00
N VAL A 242 -4.01 1.61 2.15
CA VAL A 242 -2.93 2.45 2.68
C VAL A 242 -1.80 1.54 3.11
N VAL A 243 -0.66 1.62 2.44
CA VAL A 243 0.45 0.69 2.61
C VAL A 243 1.75 1.47 2.76
N ALA A 244 2.54 1.14 3.78
CA ALA A 244 3.87 1.71 3.96
C ALA A 244 4.75 1.34 2.76
N ILE A 245 5.27 2.33 2.06
CA ILE A 245 6.28 2.12 1.02
C ILE A 245 7.58 1.84 1.75
N LYS A 246 7.96 0.55 1.78
CA LYS A 246 9.30 0.19 2.21
C LYS A 246 10.30 0.85 1.26
N PRO A 247 11.40 1.40 1.77
CA PRO A 247 12.44 1.96 0.90
C PRO A 247 12.82 0.92 -0.15
N SER A 248 12.55 1.20 -1.43
CA SER A 248 13.02 0.40 -2.56
C SER A 248 14.48 0.72 -2.87
N GLY A 249 15.30 0.71 -1.82
CA GLY A 249 16.75 0.78 -1.87
C GLY A 249 17.36 -0.61 -1.77
N ILE A 250 18.66 -0.70 -2.03
CA ILE A 250 19.41 -1.91 -1.68
C ILE A 250 19.36 -2.04 -0.15
N GLY A 251 18.88 -3.17 0.37
CA GLY A 251 18.78 -3.39 1.83
C GLY A 251 20.08 -3.04 2.54
N GLU A 252 20.02 -2.38 3.67
CA GLU A 252 21.24 -2.02 4.40
C GLU A 252 21.73 -3.22 5.21
N VAL A 253 22.92 -3.73 4.90
CA VAL A 253 23.57 -4.76 5.71
C VAL A 253 24.26 -4.07 6.89
N GLN A 254 23.69 -4.22 8.08
CA GLN A 254 24.28 -3.73 9.33
C GLN A 254 25.35 -4.70 9.82
N PHE A 255 26.63 -4.31 9.79
CA PHE A 255 27.75 -5.11 10.30
C PHE A 255 28.71 -4.28 11.15
N GLY A 256 29.36 -4.91 12.12
CA GLY A 256 30.43 -4.29 12.90
C GLY A 256 31.80 -4.66 12.34
N ILE A 257 32.75 -3.74 12.44
CA ILE A 257 34.17 -3.97 12.12
C ILE A 257 35.01 -3.82 13.38
N VAL A 258 35.87 -4.79 13.66
CA VAL A 258 36.79 -4.80 14.80
C VAL A 258 38.18 -5.17 14.33
N GLN A 259 39.19 -4.37 14.67
CA GLN A 259 40.59 -4.73 14.42
C GLN A 259 41.04 -5.76 15.46
N LEU A 260 41.67 -6.84 15.01
CA LEU A 260 42.22 -7.90 15.84
C LEU A 260 43.71 -7.63 16.13
N ALA A 261 44.22 -8.29 17.18
CA ALA A 261 45.60 -8.08 17.65
C ALA A 261 46.69 -8.52 16.66
N ASP A 262 46.32 -9.39 15.71
CA ASP A 262 47.19 -9.86 14.63
C ASP A 262 47.17 -8.94 13.38
N GLY A 263 46.45 -7.82 13.45
CA GLY A 263 46.30 -6.87 12.33
C GLY A 263 45.19 -7.20 11.35
N SER A 264 44.50 -8.33 11.49
CA SER A 264 43.30 -8.64 10.69
C SER A 264 42.07 -7.85 11.19
N PHE A 265 41.00 -7.80 10.39
CA PHE A 265 39.71 -7.24 10.84
C PHE A 265 38.63 -8.30 10.85
N ARG A 266 37.85 -8.30 11.93
CA ARG A 266 36.63 -9.07 12.05
C ARG A 266 35.43 -8.25 11.62
N LEU A 267 34.72 -8.74 10.60
CA LEU A 267 33.35 -8.33 10.29
C LEU A 267 32.39 -9.22 11.08
N ASN A 268 31.43 -8.63 11.80
CA ASN A 268 30.41 -9.36 12.56
C ASN A 268 28.99 -8.90 12.21
N LYS A 269 27.99 -9.72 12.54
CA LYS A 269 26.57 -9.51 12.20
C LYS A 269 26.31 -9.51 10.68
N LEU A 270 27.12 -10.24 9.92
CA LEU A 270 26.93 -10.39 8.48
C LEU A 270 25.73 -11.30 8.15
N PRO A 271 25.07 -11.08 7.00
CA PRO A 271 24.02 -11.94 6.49
C PRO A 271 24.60 -13.29 6.07
N TYR A 272 23.79 -14.35 6.13
CA TYR A 272 24.24 -15.70 5.81
C TYR A 272 24.42 -15.90 4.30
N GLY A 273 25.45 -16.65 3.93
CA GLY A 273 25.72 -17.06 2.55
C GLY A 273 26.71 -16.17 1.80
N PRO A 274 26.72 -16.25 0.45
CA PRO A 274 27.71 -15.57 -0.38
C PRO A 274 27.68 -14.05 -0.22
N ILE A 275 28.85 -13.47 0.00
CA ILE A 275 29.07 -12.03 0.06
C ILE A 275 30.30 -11.64 -0.75
N THR A 276 30.34 -10.37 -1.16
CA THR A 276 31.53 -9.71 -1.68
C THR A 276 31.91 -8.60 -0.73
N VAL A 277 33.13 -8.61 -0.23
CA VAL A 277 33.69 -7.51 0.57
C VAL A 277 34.66 -6.72 -0.29
N ARG A 278 34.48 -5.40 -0.37
CA ARG A 278 35.38 -4.47 -1.04
C ARG A 278 35.96 -3.50 -0.03
N VAL A 279 37.27 -3.32 -0.06
CA VAL A 279 37.97 -2.28 0.70
C VAL A 279 38.40 -1.19 -0.26
N LEU A 280 38.03 0.04 0.08
CA LEU A 280 38.24 1.23 -0.71
C LEU A 280 39.02 2.24 0.12
N ASP A 281 39.89 3.02 -0.50
CA ASP A 281 40.41 4.24 0.15
C ASP A 281 39.34 5.34 0.20
N VAL A 282 39.64 6.45 0.87
CA VAL A 282 38.72 7.61 0.98
C VAL A 282 38.36 8.26 -0.36
N CYS A 283 39.16 8.04 -1.40
CA CYS A 283 38.89 8.53 -2.75
C CYS A 283 38.03 7.53 -3.56
N GLY A 284 37.67 6.38 -2.99
CA GLY A 284 36.89 5.34 -3.65
C GLY A 284 37.71 4.39 -4.51
N LYS A 285 39.05 4.41 -4.43
CA LYS A 285 39.90 3.44 -5.15
C LYS A 285 39.81 2.08 -4.49
N LEU A 286 39.53 1.04 -5.28
CA LEU A 286 39.52 -0.34 -4.80
C LEU A 286 40.93 -0.78 -4.38
N ILE A 287 41.09 -1.11 -3.11
CA ILE A 287 42.30 -1.67 -2.52
C ILE A 287 42.26 -3.19 -2.60
N ARG A 288 41.11 -3.79 -2.25
CA ARG A 288 40.92 -5.24 -2.26
C ARG A 288 39.47 -5.63 -2.44
N GLU A 289 39.24 -6.74 -3.12
CA GLU A 289 37.96 -7.43 -3.18
C GLU A 289 38.12 -8.87 -2.68
N VAL A 290 37.18 -9.33 -1.86
CA VAL A 290 37.15 -10.68 -1.31
C VAL A 290 35.77 -11.29 -1.55
N LEU A 291 35.73 -12.43 -2.24
CA LEU A 291 34.55 -13.26 -2.34
C LEU A 291 34.56 -14.25 -1.18
N ALA A 292 33.51 -14.24 -0.37
CA ALA A 292 33.41 -15.08 0.82
C ALA A 292 31.98 -15.61 0.99
N SER A 293 31.80 -16.50 1.95
CA SER A 293 30.48 -16.95 2.39
C SER A 293 30.43 -16.88 3.91
N SER A 294 29.50 -16.11 4.47
CA SER A 294 29.35 -16.02 5.92
C SER A 294 28.49 -17.18 6.42
N SER A 295 29.05 -18.04 7.26
CA SER A 295 28.37 -19.22 7.82
C SER A 295 27.86 -19.02 9.25
N ASN A 296 28.43 -18.07 9.99
CA ASN A 296 28.09 -17.75 11.39
C ASN A 296 27.94 -16.23 11.63
N GLY A 297 27.75 -15.45 10.56
CA GLY A 297 27.68 -13.98 10.63
C GLY A 297 29.02 -13.31 10.94
N ILE A 298 30.14 -14.04 10.88
CA ILE A 298 31.49 -13.54 11.16
C ILE A 298 32.41 -13.91 10.00
N ILE A 299 33.23 -12.95 9.57
CA ILE A 299 34.36 -13.17 8.65
C ILE A 299 35.56 -12.37 9.16
N ASP A 300 36.70 -13.03 9.24
CA ASP A 300 37.98 -12.36 9.49
C ASP A 300 38.68 -12.12 8.15
N LEU A 301 39.06 -10.87 7.93
CA LEU A 301 39.77 -10.41 6.75
C LEU A 301 41.20 -10.08 7.15
N ASP A 302 42.11 -10.93 6.72
CA ASP A 302 43.53 -10.69 6.87
C ASP A 302 44.03 -9.77 5.75
N PHE A 303 44.56 -8.61 6.13
CA PHE A 303 45.17 -7.63 5.23
C PHE A 303 46.71 -7.68 5.26
N GLY A 304 47.29 -8.67 5.95
CA GLY A 304 48.72 -8.91 5.98
C GLY A 304 49.31 -8.99 4.56
N GLY A 305 50.36 -8.19 4.33
CA GLY A 305 51.05 -8.11 3.04
C GLY A 305 50.48 -7.13 2.02
N LEU A 306 49.44 -6.35 2.37
CA LEU A 306 49.01 -5.22 1.55
C LEU A 306 49.77 -3.95 1.97
N ASP A 307 50.35 -3.26 0.99
CA ASP A 307 51.01 -1.97 1.19
C ASP A 307 49.97 -0.85 1.36
N MET A 308 49.33 -0.82 2.52
CA MET A 308 48.32 0.15 2.90
C MET A 308 48.93 1.22 3.80
N ALA A 309 48.85 2.48 3.35
CA ALA A 309 49.24 3.63 4.17
C ALA A 309 48.33 3.81 5.38
N ASN A 310 48.84 4.43 6.44
CA ASN A 310 48.03 4.79 7.60
C ASN A 310 46.93 5.76 7.16
N GLY A 311 45.66 5.43 7.47
CA GLY A 311 44.55 6.23 6.97
C GLY A 311 43.18 5.63 7.23
N LEU A 312 42.15 6.38 6.81
CA LEU A 312 40.76 5.95 6.83
C LEU A 312 40.46 5.12 5.58
N TYR A 313 39.72 4.03 5.75
CA TYR A 313 39.28 3.15 4.67
C TYR A 313 37.79 2.86 4.82
N VAL A 314 37.16 2.50 3.69
CA VAL A 314 35.75 2.13 3.60
C VAL A 314 35.64 0.66 3.21
N VAL A 315 34.81 -0.08 3.93
CA VAL A 315 34.46 -1.46 3.64
C VAL A 315 33.03 -1.51 3.14
N ASN A 316 32.86 -1.99 1.91
CA ASN A 316 31.56 -2.28 1.33
C ASN A 316 31.32 -3.78 1.36
N VAL A 317 30.22 -4.21 1.97
CA VAL A 317 29.73 -5.60 1.91
C VAL A 317 28.56 -5.63 0.93
N LEU A 318 28.63 -6.50 -0.06
CA LEU A 318 27.53 -6.80 -0.98
C LEU A 318 27.04 -8.21 -0.72
N SER A 319 25.73 -8.38 -0.61
CA SER A 319 25.08 -9.66 -0.42
C SER A 319 23.78 -9.71 -1.23
N LYS A 320 23.14 -10.88 -1.22
CA LYS A 320 21.80 -11.06 -1.81
C LYS A 320 20.74 -10.25 -1.06
N GLU A 321 20.95 -10.02 0.23
CA GLU A 321 20.03 -9.32 1.13
C GLU A 321 20.21 -7.80 1.07
N GLY A 322 21.33 -7.32 0.52
CA GLY A 322 21.62 -5.89 0.54
C GLY A 322 23.09 -5.51 0.41
N ARG A 323 23.38 -4.24 0.68
CA ARG A 323 24.70 -3.63 0.74
C ARG A 323 24.90 -2.96 2.10
N GLY A 324 26.07 -3.13 2.68
CA GLY A 324 26.47 -2.45 3.90
C GLY A 324 27.74 -1.66 3.67
N VAL A 325 27.91 -0.55 4.40
CA VAL A 325 29.13 0.25 4.38
C VAL A 325 29.58 0.51 5.80
N ALA A 326 30.87 0.28 6.08
CA ALA A 326 31.50 0.66 7.33
C ALA A 326 32.83 1.37 7.05
N ARG A 327 33.30 2.16 8.00
CA ARG A 327 34.63 2.79 7.95
C ARG A 327 35.54 2.18 9.01
N PHE A 328 36.82 2.10 8.72
CA PHE A 328 37.85 1.76 9.70
C PHE A 328 39.11 2.58 9.49
N VAL A 329 39.89 2.76 10.56
CA VAL A 329 41.20 3.38 10.50
C VAL A 329 42.24 2.29 10.48
N TRP A 330 43.13 2.32 9.49
CA TRP A 330 44.34 1.51 9.43
C TRP A 330 45.51 2.31 9.99
N SER A 331 46.18 1.78 11.01
CA SER A 331 47.32 2.44 11.68
C SER A 331 48.68 1.82 11.32
N GLY A 332 48.72 0.90 10.36
CA GLY A 332 49.92 0.14 10.00
C GLY A 332 50.10 -1.11 10.86
N GLY A 333 50.79 -2.11 10.30
CA GLY A 333 51.24 -3.34 10.95
C GLY A 333 52.75 -3.47 10.86
#